data_AF-A0A514LK38-F1
#
_entry.id   AF-A0A514LK38-F1
#
_cell.length_a   1.000
_cell.length_b   1.000
_cell.length_c   1.000
_cell.angle_alpha   90.00
_cell.angle_beta   90.00
_cell.angle_gamma   90.00
#
_symmetry.space_group_name_H-M   'P 1'
#
loop_
_entity.id
_entity.type
_entity.pdbx_description
1 polymer ?
#
loop_
_entity_poly.entity_id
_entity_poly.type
_entity_poly.pdbx_seq_one_letter_code
_entity_poly.pdbx_strand_id
1 'polypeptide(L)'
;MRITHDADTGDIAVYMEGSEEPLMTANDTTFDSGRIGFGSFDDIGTIRDLTVTGSGEQDDEPISAESIKTLVANFDESGAFANEEASHSLLRHLTAVGHYEDQGAVEKVVQHMGGFHDLLDHQLDNELISQEAFDELNSQAEALVQEWE
;
A
#
# COMPACT_ATOMS: atom_id res chain seq x y z
N MET A 1 11.13 -13.35 -21.53
CA MET A 1 10.20 -14.03 -20.59
C MET A 1 9.01 -13.13 -20.37
N ARG A 2 7.79 -13.68 -20.29
CA ARG A 2 6.57 -12.95 -19.94
C ARG A 2 5.87 -13.68 -18.80
N ILE A 3 5.35 -12.96 -17.83
CA ILE A 3 4.51 -13.50 -16.76
C ILE A 3 3.14 -12.82 -16.88
N THR A 4 2.06 -13.57 -16.74
CA THR A 4 0.70 -13.04 -16.61
C THR A 4 0.11 -13.50 -15.30
N HIS A 5 -0.68 -12.64 -14.67
CA HIS A 5 -1.43 -12.91 -13.46
C HIS A 5 -2.85 -12.38 -13.63
N ASP A 6 -3.84 -13.19 -13.29
CA ASP A 6 -5.25 -12.82 -13.18
C ASP A 6 -5.65 -12.90 -11.71
N ALA A 7 -5.94 -11.76 -11.08
CA ALA A 7 -6.24 -11.68 -9.66
C ALA A 7 -7.61 -12.27 -9.31
N ASP A 8 -8.59 -12.22 -10.22
CA ASP A 8 -9.93 -12.74 -9.99
C ASP A 8 -9.93 -14.27 -9.91
N THR A 9 -9.12 -14.91 -10.77
CA THR A 9 -9.04 -16.38 -10.83
C THR A 9 -7.84 -16.96 -10.07
N GLY A 10 -6.85 -16.12 -9.75
CA GLY A 10 -5.55 -16.53 -9.22
C GLY A 10 -4.62 -17.17 -10.24
N ASP A 11 -4.94 -17.11 -11.55
CA ASP A 11 -4.16 -17.79 -12.58
C ASP A 11 -2.84 -17.07 -12.85
N ILE A 12 -1.74 -17.79 -12.65
CA ILE A 12 -0.38 -17.34 -12.94
C ILE A 12 0.19 -18.20 -14.07
N ALA A 13 0.73 -17.56 -15.10
CA ALA A 13 1.35 -18.26 -16.22
C ALA A 13 2.68 -17.60 -16.64
N VAL A 14 3.72 -18.43 -16.77
CA VAL A 14 5.06 -18.01 -17.21
C VAL A 14 5.30 -18.50 -18.63
N TYR A 15 5.62 -17.58 -19.54
CA TYR A 15 5.87 -17.84 -20.94
C TYR A 15 7.34 -17.63 -21.29
N MET A 16 7.88 -18.58 -22.05
CA MET A 16 9.16 -18.43 -22.72
C MET A 16 9.04 -17.49 -23.92
N GLU A 17 10.16 -16.89 -24.31
CA GLU A 17 10.20 -15.96 -25.45
C GLU A 17 9.68 -16.64 -26.73
N GLY A 18 8.69 -16.00 -27.35
CA GLY A 18 8.06 -16.50 -28.58
C GLY A 18 7.07 -17.66 -28.40
N SER A 19 6.83 -18.16 -27.18
CA SER A 19 5.87 -19.24 -26.92
C SER A 19 4.47 -18.72 -26.63
N GLU A 20 3.45 -19.30 -27.28
CA GLU A 20 2.03 -19.09 -26.95
C GLU A 20 1.58 -20.01 -25.81
N GLU A 21 2.26 -21.14 -25.61
CA GLU A 21 1.98 -22.07 -24.50
C GLU A 21 2.82 -21.69 -23.27
N PRO A 22 2.25 -21.74 -22.05
CA PRO A 22 2.98 -21.44 -20.83
C PRO A 22 3.98 -22.56 -20.50
N LEU A 23 5.18 -22.17 -20.06
CA LEU A 23 6.20 -23.08 -19.52
C LEU A 23 5.83 -23.57 -18.12
N MET A 24 5.22 -22.69 -17.31
CA MET A 24 4.82 -22.99 -15.94
C MET A 24 3.50 -22.27 -15.63
N THR A 25 2.63 -22.94 -14.86
CA THR A 25 1.37 -22.38 -14.37
C THR A 25 1.24 -22.59 -12.86
N ALA A 26 0.53 -21.68 -12.20
CA ALA A 26 0.08 -21.81 -10.82
C ALA A 26 -1.33 -21.19 -10.70
N ASN A 27 -2.07 -21.58 -9.66
CA ASN A 27 -3.35 -20.97 -9.32
C ASN A 27 -3.33 -20.65 -7.82
N ASP A 28 -3.33 -19.36 -7.48
CA ASP A 28 -3.23 -18.86 -6.10
C ASP A 28 -4.02 -17.55 -5.97
N THR A 29 -5.06 -17.56 -5.14
CA THR A 29 -5.93 -16.39 -4.89
C THR A 29 -5.50 -15.60 -3.65
N THR A 30 -4.35 -15.93 -3.05
CA THR A 30 -3.81 -15.22 -1.88
C THR A 30 -3.11 -13.93 -2.28
N PHE A 31 -2.72 -13.79 -3.55
CA PHE A 31 -2.01 -12.63 -4.08
C PHE A 31 -2.88 -11.91 -5.11
N ASP A 32 -3.79 -11.07 -4.65
CA ASP A 32 -4.61 -10.16 -5.45
C ASP A 32 -3.77 -9.02 -6.05
N SER A 33 -2.85 -8.48 -5.26
CA SER A 33 -1.89 -7.47 -5.69
C SER A 33 -0.50 -7.72 -5.07
N GLY A 34 0.52 -6.97 -5.51
CA GLY A 34 1.83 -7.10 -4.90
C GLY A 34 2.98 -6.47 -5.67
N ARG A 35 4.19 -6.68 -5.14
CA ARG A 35 5.44 -6.15 -5.70
C ARG A 35 6.11 -7.20 -6.59
N ILE A 36 6.77 -6.73 -7.65
CA ILE A 36 7.59 -7.58 -8.52
C ILE A 36 9.05 -7.49 -8.08
N GLY A 37 9.64 -8.66 -7.78
CA GLY A 37 11.05 -8.79 -7.41
C GLY A 37 11.86 -9.56 -8.44
N PHE A 38 13.12 -9.16 -8.64
CA PHE A 38 14.09 -9.88 -9.47
C PHE A 38 15.36 -10.10 -8.66
N GLY A 39 15.98 -11.28 -8.80
CA GLY A 39 17.24 -11.62 -8.16
C GLY A 39 18.11 -12.47 -9.06
N SER A 40 19.43 -12.36 -8.88
CA SER A 40 20.39 -13.31 -9.43
C SER A 40 20.87 -14.25 -8.33
N PHE A 41 21.15 -15.49 -8.71
CA PHE A 41 21.93 -16.40 -7.88
C PHE A 41 23.31 -16.53 -8.52
N ASP A 42 24.35 -16.52 -7.69
CA ASP A 42 25.79 -16.69 -7.97
C ASP A 42 26.51 -15.83 -9.05
N ASP A 43 25.84 -14.98 -9.82
CA ASP A 43 26.47 -14.04 -10.78
C ASP A 43 25.69 -12.70 -10.90
N ILE A 44 26.11 -11.81 -11.82
CA ILE A 44 25.48 -10.52 -12.14
C ILE A 44 24.26 -10.73 -13.03
N GLY A 45 23.09 -10.34 -12.55
CA GLY A 45 21.88 -10.21 -13.36
C GLY A 45 21.83 -8.83 -14.05
N THR A 46 21.79 -8.79 -15.38
CA THR A 46 21.52 -7.56 -16.13
C THR A 46 20.14 -7.60 -16.76
N ILE A 47 19.31 -6.59 -16.48
CA ILE A 47 17.95 -6.46 -17.02
C ILE A 47 17.89 -5.22 -17.92
N ARG A 48 17.19 -5.32 -19.05
CA ARG A 48 16.86 -4.20 -19.94
C ARG A 48 15.42 -4.35 -20.42
N ASP A 49 14.84 -3.22 -20.83
CA ASP A 49 13.51 -3.15 -21.44
C ASP A 49 12.40 -3.78 -20.56
N LEU A 50 12.53 -3.66 -19.23
CA LEU A 50 11.51 -4.09 -18.29
C LEU A 50 10.25 -3.23 -18.44
N THR A 51 9.13 -3.88 -18.74
CA THR A 51 7.81 -3.25 -18.77
C THR A 51 6.93 -3.96 -17.74
N VAL A 52 6.31 -3.18 -16.86
CA VAL A 52 5.31 -3.66 -15.90
C VAL A 52 4.01 -2.97 -16.22
N THR A 53 2.96 -3.75 -16.41
CA THR A 53 1.60 -3.27 -16.64
C THR A 53 0.66 -4.04 -15.74
N GLY A 54 -0.17 -3.32 -14.99
CA GLY A 54 -1.33 -3.85 -14.31
C GLY A 54 -2.47 -2.86 -14.47
N SER A 55 -3.70 -3.33 -14.31
CA SER A 55 -4.73 -2.47 -13.73
C SER A 55 -4.26 -2.22 -12.32
N GLY A 56 -3.61 -1.09 -12.07
CA GLY A 56 -3.54 -0.63 -10.70
C GLY A 56 -4.97 -0.50 -10.26
N GLU A 57 -5.45 -1.44 -9.45
CA GLU A 57 -6.42 -1.06 -8.44
C GLU A 57 -5.62 -0.10 -7.55
N GLN A 58 -5.60 1.19 -7.95
CA GLN A 58 -6.04 2.16 -6.95
C GLN A 58 -7.41 1.60 -6.61
N ASP A 59 -7.54 1.00 -5.43
CA ASP A 59 -8.85 0.60 -4.98
C ASP A 59 -9.78 1.77 -5.34
N ASP A 60 -10.81 1.52 -6.15
CA ASP A 60 -11.96 2.43 -6.25
C ASP A 60 -12.69 2.48 -4.87
N GLU A 61 -12.06 1.98 -3.80
CA GLU A 61 -12.40 2.26 -2.42
C GLU A 61 -12.21 3.75 -2.18
N PRO A 62 -13.30 4.47 -1.85
CA PRO A 62 -13.20 5.88 -1.55
C PRO A 62 -12.20 6.09 -0.41
N ILE A 63 -11.40 7.15 -0.55
CA ILE A 63 -10.48 7.60 0.50
C ILE A 63 -11.26 7.71 1.81
N SER A 64 -10.82 6.99 2.82
CA SER A 64 -11.49 6.90 4.12
C SER A 64 -10.48 6.57 5.22
N ALA A 65 -10.81 6.82 6.48
CA ALA A 65 -9.94 6.43 7.58
C ALA A 65 -9.69 4.91 7.62
N GLU A 66 -10.64 4.08 7.18
CA GLU A 66 -10.45 2.62 7.09
C GLU A 66 -9.42 2.24 6.03
N SER A 67 -9.47 2.84 4.83
CA SER A 67 -8.46 2.58 3.79
C SER A 67 -7.05 2.96 4.27
N ILE A 68 -6.91 4.09 4.97
CA ILE A 68 -5.62 4.54 5.54
C ILE A 68 -5.16 3.58 6.66
N LYS A 69 -6.07 3.02 7.47
CA LYS A 69 -5.73 2.00 8.48
C LYS A 69 -5.17 0.74 7.85
N THR A 70 -5.77 0.27 6.75
CA THR A 70 -5.26 -0.88 6.00
C THR A 70 -3.85 -0.62 5.49
N LEU A 71 -3.59 0.58 4.96
CA LEU A 71 -2.27 0.99 4.51
C LEU A 71 -1.23 1.02 5.65
N VAL A 72 -1.60 1.54 6.83
CA VAL A 72 -0.73 1.50 8.03
C VAL A 72 -0.39 0.05 8.42
N ALA A 73 -1.37 -0.86 8.40
CA ALA A 73 -1.14 -2.27 8.72
C ALA A 73 -0.19 -2.94 7.72
N ASN A 74 -0.37 -2.68 6.42
CA ASN A 74 0.51 -3.19 5.37
C ASN A 74 1.95 -2.69 5.54
N PHE A 75 2.12 -1.41 5.92
CA PHE A 75 3.44 -0.86 6.20
C PHE A 75 4.10 -1.49 7.43
N ASP A 76 3.33 -1.79 8.49
CA ASP A 76 3.79 -2.52 9.67
C ASP A 76 4.28 -3.92 9.32
N GLU A 77 3.50 -4.67 8.52
CA GLU A 77 3.90 -5.98 8.03
C GLU A 77 5.16 -5.94 7.16
N SER A 78 5.36 -4.85 6.42
CA SER A 78 6.57 -4.64 5.60
C SER A 78 7.80 -4.20 6.39
N GLY A 79 7.66 -3.90 7.69
CA GLY A 79 8.74 -3.42 8.54
C GLY A 79 9.09 -1.95 8.35
N ALA A 80 8.14 -1.13 7.88
CA ALA A 80 8.34 0.30 7.69
C ALA A 80 8.37 1.09 9.01
N PHE A 81 7.90 0.50 10.11
CA PHE A 81 7.91 1.10 11.44
C PHE A 81 9.02 0.52 12.31
N ALA A 82 9.63 1.37 13.14
CA ALA A 82 10.70 0.96 14.05
C ALA A 82 10.21 0.07 15.20
N ASN A 83 8.93 0.16 15.56
CA ASN A 83 8.29 -0.63 16.61
C ASN A 83 6.74 -0.59 16.50
N GLU A 84 6.10 -1.55 17.16
CA GLU A 84 4.63 -1.71 17.20
C GLU A 84 3.90 -0.47 17.75
N GLU A 85 4.51 0.31 18.66
CA GLU A 85 3.84 1.50 19.21
C GLU A 85 3.72 2.62 18.17
N ALA A 86 4.65 2.72 17.22
CA ALA A 86 4.60 3.70 16.15
C ALA A 86 3.37 3.46 15.25
N SER A 87 3.20 2.24 14.72
CA SER A 87 2.04 1.86 13.90
C SER A 87 0.75 1.87 14.72
N HIS A 88 0.75 1.35 15.95
CA HIS A 88 -0.44 1.31 16.79
C HIS A 88 -0.95 2.71 17.17
N SER A 89 -0.06 3.69 17.34
CA SER A 89 -0.46 5.08 17.60
C SER A 89 -1.25 5.69 16.43
N LEU A 90 -0.84 5.42 15.19
CA LEU A 90 -1.55 5.85 13.97
C LEU A 90 -2.92 5.17 13.87
N LEU A 91 -2.98 3.85 14.09
CA LEU A 91 -4.22 3.07 14.03
C LEU A 91 -5.26 3.54 15.05
N ARG A 92 -4.85 3.84 16.28
CA ARG A 92 -5.76 4.37 17.31
C ARG A 92 -6.31 5.74 16.93
N HIS A 93 -5.48 6.61 16.34
CA HIS A 93 -5.92 7.92 15.89
C HIS A 93 -6.93 7.81 14.75
N LEU A 94 -6.62 6.99 13.73
CA LEU A 94 -7.52 6.75 12.59
C LEU A 94 -8.83 6.08 13.01
N THR A 95 -8.83 5.24 14.05
CA THR A 95 -10.08 4.69 14.62
C THR A 95 -11.02 5.80 15.11
N ALA A 96 -10.47 6.87 15.69
CA ALA A 96 -11.28 8.02 16.09
C ALA A 96 -11.78 8.83 14.89
N VAL A 97 -10.96 8.97 13.84
CA VAL A 97 -11.36 9.62 12.57
C VAL A 97 -12.50 8.87 11.92
N GLY A 98 -12.39 7.54 11.77
CA GLY A 98 -13.46 6.70 11.20
C GLY A 98 -14.78 6.84 11.96
N HIS A 99 -14.73 6.93 13.30
CA HIS A 99 -15.94 7.25 14.08
C HIS A 99 -16.55 8.62 13.75
N TYR A 100 -15.76 9.62 13.37
CA TYR A 100 -16.29 10.92 12.96
C TYR A 100 -16.80 10.92 11.51
N GLU A 101 -16.16 10.16 10.62
CA GLU A 101 -16.67 9.92 9.27
C GLU A 101 -18.04 9.25 9.30
N ASP A 102 -18.21 8.18 10.10
CA ASP A 102 -19.49 7.48 10.29
C ASP A 102 -20.61 8.41 10.79
N GLN A 103 -20.24 9.45 11.54
CA GLN A 103 -21.17 10.45 12.08
C GLN A 103 -21.42 11.62 11.11
N GLY A 104 -20.69 11.69 9.98
CA GLY A 104 -20.69 12.84 9.09
C GLY A 104 -20.17 14.13 9.75
N ALA A 105 -19.30 13.99 10.75
CA ALA A 105 -18.80 15.11 11.56
C ALA A 105 -17.61 15.80 10.88
N VAL A 106 -17.88 16.45 9.75
CA VAL A 106 -16.91 17.10 8.84
C VAL A 106 -15.79 17.85 9.58
N GLU A 107 -16.15 18.81 10.44
CA GLU A 107 -15.17 19.64 11.16
C GLU A 107 -14.20 18.82 12.01
N LYS A 108 -14.67 17.69 12.57
CA LYS A 108 -13.84 16.81 13.39
C LYS A 108 -12.94 15.93 12.55
N VAL A 109 -13.40 15.47 11.39
CA VAL A 109 -12.58 14.70 10.44
C VAL A 109 -11.39 15.56 10.03
N VAL A 110 -11.64 16.76 9.49
CA VAL A 110 -10.58 17.70 9.06
C VAL A 110 -9.65 18.07 10.22
N GLN A 111 -10.19 18.39 11.39
CA GLN A 111 -9.36 18.72 12.56
C GLN A 111 -8.47 17.55 13.00
N HIS A 112 -9.02 16.34 13.08
CA HIS A 112 -8.24 15.19 13.51
C HIS A 112 -7.23 14.75 12.45
N MET A 113 -7.49 14.95 11.16
CA MET A 113 -6.50 14.69 10.11
C MET A 113 -5.32 15.68 10.20
N GLY A 114 -5.55 16.94 10.57
CA GLY A 114 -4.44 17.85 10.92
C GLY A 114 -3.54 17.30 12.03
N GLY A 115 -4.13 16.77 13.10
CA GLY A 115 -3.36 16.10 14.17
C GLY A 115 -2.72 14.77 13.76
N PHE A 116 -3.22 14.13 12.70
CA PHE A 116 -2.60 12.94 12.12
C PHE A 116 -1.33 13.30 11.34
N HIS A 117 -1.32 14.40 10.58
CA HIS A 117 -0.11 14.93 9.94
C HIS A 117 0.97 15.25 10.98
N ASP A 118 0.61 15.94 12.06
CA ASP A 118 1.55 16.23 13.15
C ASP A 118 2.17 14.94 13.75
N LEU A 119 1.37 13.86 13.83
CA LEU A 119 1.84 12.57 14.33
C LEU A 119 2.78 11.88 13.34
N LEU A 120 2.50 11.94 12.03
CA LEU A 120 3.37 11.42 10.97
C LEU A 120 4.72 12.16 10.95
N ASP A 121 4.70 13.49 11.01
CA ASP A 121 5.90 14.33 11.06
C ASP A 121 6.76 13.96 12.27
N HIS A 122 6.13 13.84 13.45
CA HIS A 122 6.84 13.40 14.65
C HIS A 122 7.44 12.00 14.49
N GLN A 123 6.74 11.06 13.86
CA GLN A 123 7.30 9.72 13.64
C GLN A 123 8.49 9.75 12.68
N LEU A 124 8.42 10.54 11.61
CA LEU A 124 9.53 10.67 10.66
C LEU A 124 10.75 11.32 11.31
N ASP A 125 10.55 12.42 12.04
CA ASP A 125 11.61 13.15 12.75
C ASP A 125 12.35 12.30 13.79
N ASN A 126 11.67 11.30 14.36
CA ASN A 126 12.22 10.38 15.35
C ASN A 126 12.64 9.02 14.74
N GLU A 127 12.69 8.92 13.41
CA GLU A 127 13.09 7.70 12.69
C GLU A 127 12.22 6.47 13.04
N LEU A 128 10.95 6.71 13.42
CA LEU A 128 9.99 5.67 13.80
C LEU A 128 9.22 5.10 12.61
N ILE A 129 9.24 5.79 11.48
CA ILE A 129 8.62 5.41 10.21
C ILE A 129 9.61 5.66 9.07
N SER A 130 9.56 4.83 8.03
CA SER A 130 10.32 5.07 6.80
C SER A 130 9.80 6.29 6.03
N GLN A 131 10.67 6.94 5.25
CA GLN A 131 10.27 8.04 4.36
C GLN A 131 9.16 7.62 3.38
N GLU A 132 9.24 6.40 2.84
CA GLU A 132 8.26 5.85 1.90
C GLU A 132 6.87 5.75 2.54
N ALA A 133 6.79 5.19 3.75
CA ALA A 133 5.51 5.06 4.45
C ALA A 133 4.97 6.42 4.90
N PHE A 134 5.84 7.35 5.29
CA PHE A 134 5.44 8.72 5.58
C PHE A 134 4.83 9.41 4.35
N ASP A 135 5.53 9.40 3.20
CA ASP A 135 5.10 10.10 1.99
C ASP A 135 3.72 9.60 1.52
N GLU A 136 3.52 8.28 1.52
CA GLU A 136 2.26 7.66 1.11
C GLU A 136 1.13 7.97 2.11
N LEU A 137 1.34 7.76 3.41
CA LEU A 137 0.32 8.05 4.43
C LEU A 137 -0.04 9.53 4.49
N ASN A 138 0.93 10.42 4.29
CA ASN A 138 0.70 11.85 4.22
C ASN A 138 -0.15 12.22 2.99
N SER A 139 0.16 11.65 1.82
CA SER A 139 -0.62 11.86 0.60
C SER A 139 -2.07 11.40 0.77
N GLN A 140 -2.30 10.23 1.36
CA GLN A 140 -3.66 9.73 1.61
C GLN A 140 -4.40 10.57 2.64
N ALA A 141 -3.71 11.05 3.68
CA ALA A 141 -4.30 11.96 4.67
C ALA A 141 -4.73 13.30 4.04
N GLU A 142 -3.92 13.87 3.15
CA GLU A 142 -4.27 15.10 2.42
C GLU A 142 -5.45 14.87 1.45
N ALA A 143 -5.51 13.72 0.79
CA ALA A 143 -6.63 13.34 -0.06
C ALA A 143 -7.93 13.24 0.75
N LEU A 144 -7.86 12.66 1.96
CA LEU A 144 -9.02 12.55 2.84
C LEU A 144 -9.52 13.93 3.29
N VAL A 145 -8.61 14.82 3.67
CA VAL A 145 -9.00 16.20 4.03
C VAL A 145 -9.73 16.88 2.87
N GLN A 146 -9.22 16.78 1.65
CA GLN A 146 -9.83 17.38 0.46
C GLN A 146 -11.22 16.82 0.13
N GLU A 147 -11.50 15.55 0.46
CA GLU A 147 -12.83 14.96 0.28
C GLU A 147 -13.87 15.54 1.25
N TRP A 148 -13.43 16.00 2.42
CA TRP A 148 -14.28 16.53 3.48
C TRP A 148 -14.28 18.07 3.59
N GLU A 149 -13.53 18.80 2.76
CA GLU A 149 -13.54 20.28 2.67
C GLU A 149 -14.66 20.82 1.76
#